data_AF-A0A328B361-F1
#
_entry.id   AF-A0A328B361-F1
#
_cell.length_a   1.000
_cell.length_b   1.000
_cell.length_c   1.000
_cell.angle_alpha   90.00
_cell.angle_beta   90.00
_cell.angle_gamma   90.00
#
_symmetry.space_group_name_H-M   'P 1'
#
loop_
_entity.id
_entity.type
_entity.pdbx_description
1 polymer ?
#
loop_
_entity_poly.entity_id
_entity_poly.type
_entity_poly.pdbx_seq_one_letter_code
_entity_poly.pdbx_strand_id
1 'polypeptide(L)' 'MPPPHDAKSWQKLWVWLGEDARSVAEAAAVQVRTPEGPVVAHCGDWIVLSHSGAFHVAHAVRACDA' A
#
# COMPACT_ATOMS: atom_id res chain seq x y z
N MET A 1 1.81 4.76 3.15
CA MET A 1 0.37 4.65 2.88
C MET A 1 -0.33 5.88 3.42
N PRO A 2 -1.19 6.57 2.63
CA PRO A 2 -1.87 7.78 3.07
C PRO A 2 -2.89 7.50 4.20
N PRO A 3 -3.16 8.49 5.09
CA PRO A 3 -4.29 8.42 6.00
C PRO A 3 -5.64 8.31 5.27
N PRO A 4 -6.68 7.66 5.84
CA PRO A 4 -7.97 7.45 5.17
C PRO A 4 -8.65 8.72 4.64
N HIS A 5 -8.44 9.86 5.32
CA HIS A 5 -9.08 11.14 5.00
C HIS A 5 -8.34 11.95 3.93
N ASP A 6 -7.13 11.56 3.51
CA ASP A 6 -6.33 12.30 2.53
C ASP A 6 -6.59 11.83 1.09
N ALA A 7 -7.75 12.20 0.55
CA ALA A 7 -8.20 11.80 -0.78
C ALA A 7 -7.21 12.15 -1.91
N LYS A 8 -6.48 13.26 -1.79
CA LYS A 8 -5.51 13.71 -2.80
C LYS A 8 -4.29 12.79 -2.84
N SER A 9 -3.76 12.41 -1.68
CA SER A 9 -2.65 11.47 -1.60
C SER A 9 -3.07 10.07 -2.04
N TRP A 10 -4.30 9.65 -1.76
CA TRP A 10 -4.88 8.41 -2.28
C TRP A 10 -4.96 8.39 -3.81
N GLN A 11 -5.42 9.48 -4.43
CA GLN A 11 -5.47 9.56 -5.89
C GLN A 11 -4.08 9.43 -6.51
N LYS A 12 -3.06 10.10 -5.95
CA LYS A 12 -1.68 9.99 -6.41
C LYS A 12 -1.14 8.56 -6.27
N LEU A 13 -1.48 7.89 -5.17
CA LEU A 13 -1.10 6.50 -4.94
C LEU A 13 -1.65 5.59 -6.04
N TRP A 14 -2.93 5.72 -6.39
CA TRP A 14 -3.55 4.94 -7.47
C TRP A 14 -2.88 5.17 -8.83
N VAL A 15 -2.57 6.43 -9.16
CA VAL A 15 -1.87 6.75 -10.41
C VAL A 15 -0.46 6.15 -10.42
N TRP A 16 0.24 6.15 -9.28
CA TRP A 16 1.58 5.61 -9.17
C TRP A 16 1.64 4.09 -9.23
N LEU A 17 0.68 3.39 -8.59
CA LEU A 17 0.63 1.94 -8.58
C LEU A 17 0.06 1.34 -9.88
N GLY A 18 -0.82 2.06 -10.57
CA GLY A 18 -1.42 1.61 -11.82
C GLY A 18 -2.06 0.22 -11.69
N GLU A 19 -1.67 -0.70 -12.58
CA GLU A 19 -2.23 -2.05 -12.66
C GLU A 19 -1.73 -3.01 -11.57
N ASP A 20 -0.70 -2.61 -10.81
CA ASP A 20 -0.15 -3.40 -9.71
C ASP A 20 -0.95 -3.25 -8.42
N ALA A 21 -2.02 -2.43 -8.42
CA ALA A 21 -2.90 -2.26 -7.28
C ALA A 21 -4.35 -2.70 -7.56
N ARG A 22 -4.99 -3.24 -6.53
CA ARG A 22 -6.42 -3.56 -6.51
C ARG A 22 -7.06 -3.00 -5.26
N SER A 23 -8.29 -2.51 -5.42
CA SER A 23 -9.12 -2.12 -4.27
C SER A 23 -9.52 -3.36 -3.48
N VAL A 24 -9.65 -3.18 -2.17
CA VAL A 24 -10.17 -4.20 -1.25
C VAL A 24 -11.41 -3.65 -0.53
N ALA A 25 -12.22 -4.53 0.04
CA ALA A 25 -13.42 -4.14 0.77
C ALA A 25 -13.11 -3.38 2.07
N GLU A 26 -11.92 -3.57 2.63
CA GLU A 26 -11.46 -2.88 3.83
C GLU A 26 -11.18 -1.40 3.54
N ALA A 27 -11.69 -0.53 4.40
CA ALA A 27 -11.44 0.90 4.29
C ALA A 27 -9.95 1.21 4.47
N ALA A 28 -9.41 2.09 3.61
CA ALA A 28 -8.03 2.57 3.68
C ALA A 28 -6.95 1.48 3.57
N ALA A 29 -7.21 0.45 2.77
CA ALA A 29 -6.25 -0.57 2.40
C ALA A 29 -6.20 -0.75 0.88
N VAL A 30 -5.06 -1.22 0.37
CA VAL A 30 -4.83 -1.55 -1.05
C VAL A 30 -4.09 -2.87 -1.14
N GLN A 31 -4.54 -3.75 -2.03
CA GLN A 31 -3.77 -4.92 -2.40
C GLN A 31 -2.76 -4.54 -3.47
N VAL A 32 -1.47 -4.85 -3.24
CA VAL A 32 -0.36 -4.56 -4.14
C VAL A 32 0.21 -5.89 -4.64
N ARG A 33 0.45 -6.00 -5.95
CA ARG A 33 1.17 -7.12 -6.56
C ARG A 33 2.64 -7.01 -6.19
N THR A 34 3.17 -8.02 -5.49
CA THR A 34 4.60 -8.15 -5.19
C THR A 34 5.14 -9.44 -5.80
N PRO A 35 6.47 -9.60 -5.94
CA PRO A 35 7.08 -10.84 -6.44
C PRO A 35 6.71 -12.08 -5.61
N GLU A 36 6.49 -11.91 -4.31
CA GLU A 36 6.12 -12.97 -3.39
C GLU A 36 4.61 -13.28 -3.42
N GLY A 37 3.83 -12.45 -4.11
CA GLY A 37 2.37 -12.55 -4.23
C GLY A 37 1.64 -11.26 -3.87
N PRO A 38 0.31 -11.22 -3.95
CA PRO A 38 -0.45 -10.04 -3.56
C PRO A 38 -0.38 -9.79 -2.04
N VAL A 39 -0.04 -8.56 -1.63
CA VAL A 39 0.03 -8.14 -0.22
C VAL A 39 -0.91 -6.97 0.03
N VAL A 40 -1.64 -6.97 1.15
CA VAL A 40 -2.49 -5.84 1.54
C VAL A 40 -1.68 -4.86 2.36
N ALA A 41 -1.58 -3.61 1.89
CA ALA A 41 -0.99 -2.50 2.62
C ALA A 41 -2.09 -1.68 3.29
N HIS A 42 -1.92 -1.37 4.57
CA HIS A 42 -2.84 -0.55 5.35
C HIS A 42 -2.27 0.86 5.60
N CYS A 43 -3.10 1.78 6.09
CA CYS A 43 -2.62 3.06 6.59
C CYS A 43 -1.46 2.87 7.58
N GLY A 44 -0.36 3.60 7.36
CA GLY A 44 0.89 3.48 8.12
C GLY A 44 1.96 2.62 7.44
N ASP A 45 1.58 1.63 6.64
CA ASP A 45 2.55 0.79 5.90
C ASP A 45 3.29 1.59 4.83
N TRP A 46 4.45 1.08 4.43
CA TRP A 46 5.24 1.63 3.33
C TRP A 46 5.08 0.75 2.10
N ILE A 47 4.78 1.36 0.96
CA ILE A 47 4.93 0.72 -0.35
C ILE A 47 6.22 1.25 -0.96
N VAL A 48 7.12 0.35 -1.33
CA VAL A 48 8.45 0.65 -1.84
C VAL A 48 8.58 0.09 -3.24
N LEU A 49 9.08 0.90 -4.18
CA LEU A 49 9.43 0.46 -5.53
C LEU A 49 10.93 0.14 -5.56
N SER A 50 11.27 -1.09 -5.89
CA SER A 50 12.66 -1.54 -6.05
C SER A 50 13.25 -1.09 -7.39
N HIS A 51 14.59 -1.17 -7.51
CA HIS A 51 15.29 -0.82 -8.75
C HIS A 51 14.93 -1.73 -9.94
N SER A 52 14.44 -2.94 -9.67
CA SER A 52 13.99 -3.90 -10.69
C SER A 52 12.57 -3.59 -11.18
N GLY A 53 11.89 -2.59 -10.60
CA GLY A 53 10.52 -2.22 -10.94
C GLY A 53 9.45 -3.00 -10.17
N ALA A 54 9.83 -3.80 -9.17
CA ALA A 54 8.86 -4.53 -8.34
C ALA A 54 8.46 -3.74 -7.10
N PHE A 55 7.17 -3.78 -6.74
CA PHE A 55 6.67 -3.23 -5.49
C PHE A 55 6.85 -4.21 -4.32
N HIS A 56 7.13 -3.65 -3.15
CA HIS A 56 7.19 -4.35 -1.87
C HIS A 56 6.40 -3.57 -0.81
N VAL A 57 5.83 -4.28 0.16
CA VAL A 57 5.14 -3.68 1.30
C VAL A 57 5.97 -3.91 2.55
N ALA A 58 6.35 -2.84 3.24
CA ALA A 58 6.98 -2.90 4.55
C ALA A 58 5.95 -2.44 5.59
N HIS A 59 5.50 -3.39 6.41
CA HIS A 59 4.51 -3.10 7.44
C HIS A 59 5.12 -2.22 8.51
N ALA A 60 4.41 -1.15 8.87
CA ALA A 60 4.81 -0.38 10.04
C ALA A 60 4.52 -1.24 11.28
N VAL A 61 5.51 -1.39 12.16
CA VAL A 61 5.28 -1.98 13.48
C VAL A 61 4.22 -1.13 14.16
N ARG A 62 3.03 -1.68 14.36
CA ARG A 62 2.05 -1.06 15.25
C ARG A 62 2.67 -1.08 16.63
N ALA A 63 2.94 0.08 17.22
CA ALA A 63 3.25 0.19 18.64
C ALA A 63 2.00 -0.07 19.51
N CYS A 64 1.22 -1.10 19.16
CA CYS A 64 0.11 -1.61 19.95
C CYS A 64 0.36 -3.09 20.21
N ASP A 65 1.45 -3.38 20.92
CA ASP A 65 1.62 -4.60 21.71
C ASP A 65 2.22 -4.16 23.05
N ALA A 66 1.34 -3.70 23.94
CA ALA A 66 1.50 -3.69 25.41
C ALA A 66 0.14 -3.36 26.05
#